data_AF-A0A2A4YZA9-F1
#
_entry.id   AF-A0A2A4YZA9-F1
#
_cell.length_a   1.000
_cell.length_b   1.000
_cell.length_c   1.000
_cell.angle_alpha   90.00
_cell.angle_beta   90.00
_cell.angle_gamma   90.00
#
_symmetry.space_group_name_H-M   'P 1'
#
loop_
_entity.id
_entity.type
_entity.pdbx_description
1 polymer ?
#
loop_
_entity_poly.entity_id
_entity_poly.type
_entity_poly.pdbx_seq_one_letter_code
_entity_poly.pdbx_strand_id
1 'polypeptide(L)'
;MKKILLTLSVAALMVTSCSKDKEGCNDRRASNYDEYAVIDNGTCNFTTLTFYADSTHTNGLQISSIDVSVGGTAVGSFSGYHFSGEQVCGTDRIAIYKTQGETSVSWTATINLFGGVTSSSSGTVDTRVNQPCAIVHTLP
;
A
#
# COMPACT_ATOMS: atom_id res chain seq x y z
N MET A 1 39.60 14.97 -63.21
CA MET A 1 39.89 14.03 -62.11
C MET A 1 39.67 14.79 -60.81
N LYS A 2 38.95 14.38 -59.76
CA LYS A 2 38.19 13.19 -59.40
C LYS A 2 37.33 13.64 -58.20
N LYS A 3 36.01 13.45 -58.33
CA LYS A 3 34.96 13.22 -57.33
C LYS A 3 35.20 13.70 -55.88
N ILE A 4 34.26 14.53 -55.41
CA ILE A 4 33.45 14.32 -54.19
C ILE A 4 34.26 13.93 -52.95
N LEU A 5 34.36 14.85 -51.99
CA LEU A 5 34.23 14.44 -50.59
C LEU A 5 33.65 15.57 -49.73
N LEU A 6 32.32 15.67 -49.81
CA LEU A 6 31.46 16.17 -48.74
C LEU A 6 31.66 15.24 -47.53
N THR A 7 32.63 15.51 -46.66
CA THR A 7 32.78 14.79 -45.39
C THR A 7 33.16 15.76 -44.29
N LEU A 8 32.17 16.31 -43.60
CA LEU A 8 31.64 15.70 -42.36
C LEU A 8 30.74 16.75 -41.67
N SER A 9 29.71 17.22 -42.37
CA SER A 9 28.64 18.06 -41.81
C SER A 9 27.71 17.30 -40.86
N VAL A 10 28.19 16.26 -40.17
CA VAL A 10 27.37 15.41 -39.28
C VAL A 10 28.15 15.03 -38.01
N ALA A 11 28.86 15.98 -37.40
CA ALA A 11 29.36 15.81 -36.03
C ALA A 11 28.51 16.60 -34.99
N ALA A 12 27.37 17.15 -35.40
CA ALA A 12 26.46 17.87 -34.51
C ALA A 12 25.09 17.20 -34.34
N LEU A 13 24.88 15.99 -34.87
CA LEU A 13 23.54 15.39 -34.95
C LEU A 13 23.35 14.05 -34.21
N MET A 14 24.23 13.67 -33.27
CA MET A 14 24.17 12.31 -32.67
C MET A 14 24.14 12.23 -31.14
N VAL A 15 23.91 13.32 -30.39
CA VAL A 15 23.78 13.22 -28.91
C VAL A 15 22.54 13.86 -28.30
N THR A 16 21.62 14.38 -29.10
CA THR A 16 20.35 14.91 -28.57
C THR A 16 19.14 14.21 -29.17
N SER A 17 19.20 12.88 -29.35
CA SER A 17 17.99 12.07 -29.21
C SER A 17 17.78 11.80 -27.72
N CYS A 18 17.66 12.87 -26.93
CA CYS A 18 16.93 12.77 -25.66
C CYS A 18 15.47 12.68 -26.09
N SER A 19 15.03 11.46 -26.46
CA SER A 19 13.65 11.09 -26.20
C SER A 19 13.42 11.53 -24.78
N LYS A 20 12.56 12.52 -24.57
CA LYS A 20 12.21 12.94 -23.23
C LYS A 20 11.39 11.80 -22.70
N ASP A 21 12.08 10.79 -22.17
CA ASP A 21 11.50 9.58 -21.65
C ASP A 21 10.39 10.03 -20.71
N LYS A 22 9.16 9.64 -21.05
CA LYS A 22 8.01 10.12 -20.33
C LYS A 22 8.10 9.53 -18.92
N GLU A 23 8.21 10.42 -17.95
CA GLU A 23 8.17 10.09 -16.54
C GLU A 23 6.72 10.05 -16.07
N GLY A 24 6.38 9.01 -15.32
CA GLY A 24 5.03 8.78 -14.79
C GLY A 24 5.01 7.47 -14.01
N CYS A 25 3.85 7.04 -13.53
CA CYS A 25 3.76 5.71 -12.92
C CYS A 25 3.79 4.64 -14.01
N ASN A 26 4.84 3.82 -14.05
CA ASN A 26 4.97 2.70 -15.00
C ASN A 26 4.47 1.35 -14.40
N ASP A 27 3.88 1.37 -13.20
CA ASP A 27 3.30 0.16 -12.59
C ASP A 27 1.80 0.03 -12.95
N ARG A 28 1.47 -1.00 -13.74
CA ARG A 28 0.10 -1.33 -14.17
C ARG A 28 -0.89 -1.57 -13.03
N ARG A 29 -0.39 -1.78 -11.81
CA ARG A 29 -1.21 -2.05 -10.62
C ARG A 29 -1.56 -0.78 -9.86
N ALA A 30 -0.99 0.37 -10.22
CA ALA A 30 -1.32 1.66 -9.63
C ALA A 30 -2.56 2.29 -10.29
N SER A 31 -3.34 3.03 -9.51
CA SER A 31 -4.53 3.74 -10.00
C SER A 31 -4.23 4.89 -10.97
N ASN A 32 -3.00 5.38 -10.98
CA ASN A 32 -2.50 6.43 -11.88
C ASN A 32 -1.45 5.91 -12.86
N TYR A 33 -1.50 4.62 -13.21
CA TYR A 33 -0.65 4.04 -14.25
C TYR A 33 -0.75 4.85 -15.56
N ASP A 34 0.40 5.19 -16.12
CA ASP A 34 0.55 5.87 -17.39
C ASP A 34 1.22 4.92 -18.38
N GLU A 35 0.45 4.42 -19.36
CA GLU A 35 0.95 3.45 -20.33
C GLU A 35 2.09 3.97 -21.22
N TYR A 36 2.27 5.28 -21.29
CA TYR A 36 3.35 5.90 -22.05
C TYR A 36 4.57 6.23 -21.18
N ALA A 37 4.46 6.09 -19.85
CA ALA A 37 5.58 6.32 -18.96
C ALA A 37 6.60 5.18 -19.11
N VAL A 38 7.82 5.52 -19.50
CA VAL A 38 8.92 4.55 -19.66
C VAL A 38 9.88 4.59 -18.47
N ILE A 39 9.83 5.67 -17.69
CA ILE A 39 10.58 5.84 -16.43
C ILE A 39 9.56 6.02 -15.30
N ASP A 40 9.66 5.16 -14.28
CA ASP A 40 8.89 5.34 -13.06
C ASP A 40 9.39 6.56 -12.28
N ASN A 41 8.50 7.49 -11.99
CA ASN A 41 8.81 8.69 -11.20
C ASN A 41 8.49 8.53 -9.71
N GLY A 42 8.07 7.33 -9.27
CA GLY A 42 7.74 7.03 -7.88
C GLY A 42 6.43 7.68 -7.41
N THR A 43 5.60 8.21 -8.33
CA THR A 43 4.30 8.83 -7.99
C THR A 43 3.14 7.85 -8.05
N CYS A 44 3.39 6.55 -8.21
CA CYS A 44 2.35 5.51 -8.27
C CYS A 44 1.42 5.55 -7.03
N ASN A 45 0.12 5.62 -7.30
CA ASN A 45 -0.94 5.67 -6.29
C ASN A 45 -1.56 4.28 -6.15
N PHE A 46 -1.12 3.58 -5.12
CA PHE A 46 -1.61 2.25 -4.76
C PHE A 46 -2.73 2.31 -3.72
N THR A 47 -3.55 1.25 -3.69
CA THR A 47 -4.62 1.10 -2.71
C THR A 47 -4.08 1.18 -1.28
N THR A 48 -4.81 1.87 -0.42
CA THR A 48 -4.52 1.93 1.02
C THR A 48 -5.51 1.04 1.76
N LEU A 49 -4.99 0.05 2.50
CA LEU A 49 -5.77 -0.83 3.37
C LEU A 49 -5.70 -0.32 4.81
N THR A 50 -6.87 -0.12 5.42
CA THR A 50 -6.98 0.31 6.82
C THR A 50 -7.39 -0.85 7.72
N PHE A 51 -6.65 -1.04 8.81
CA PHE A 51 -6.96 -2.00 9.87
C PHE A 51 -7.56 -1.28 11.07
N TYR A 52 -8.63 -1.85 11.63
CA TYR A 52 -9.28 -1.37 12.84
C TYR A 52 -9.84 -2.54 13.65
N ALA A 53 -10.23 -2.31 14.90
CA ALA A 53 -10.84 -3.33 15.75
C ALA A 53 -12.36 -3.16 15.83
N ASP A 54 -13.08 -4.27 15.99
CA ASP A 54 -14.53 -4.27 16.26
C ASP A 54 -14.88 -4.12 17.74
N SER A 55 -13.90 -4.14 18.65
CA SER A 55 -14.12 -3.96 20.09
C SER A 55 -12.91 -3.32 20.77
N THR A 56 -13.14 -2.82 21.99
CA THR A 56 -12.10 -2.45 22.96
C THR A 56 -11.74 -3.61 23.90
N HIS A 57 -12.47 -4.73 23.82
CA HIS A 57 -12.35 -5.87 24.72
C HIS A 57 -12.40 -7.19 23.94
N THR A 58 -11.69 -8.20 24.46
CA THR A 58 -11.86 -9.60 24.06
C THR A 58 -12.03 -10.44 25.32
N ASN A 59 -13.00 -11.35 25.34
CA ASN A 59 -13.25 -12.24 26.49
C ASN A 59 -13.32 -11.52 27.86
N GLY A 60 -13.87 -10.30 27.87
CA GLY A 60 -13.98 -9.47 29.08
C GLY A 60 -12.70 -8.75 29.52
N LEU A 61 -11.59 -8.92 28.80
CA LEU A 61 -10.33 -8.23 29.04
C LEU A 61 -10.16 -7.05 28.09
N GLN A 62 -9.69 -5.92 28.62
CA GLN A 62 -9.42 -4.73 27.83
C GLN A 62 -8.18 -4.93 26.95
N ILE A 63 -8.27 -4.46 25.71
CA ILE A 63 -7.16 -4.46 24.75
C ILE A 63 -6.18 -3.34 25.10
N SER A 64 -4.90 -3.69 25.24
CA SER A 64 -3.80 -2.72 25.42
C SER A 64 -3.26 -2.23 24.08
N SER A 65 -3.01 -3.14 23.14
CA SER A 65 -2.56 -2.83 21.79
C SER A 65 -2.89 -3.95 20.81
N ILE A 66 -2.97 -3.62 19.53
CA ILE A 66 -3.14 -4.55 18.42
C ILE A 66 -2.00 -4.30 17.46
N ASP A 67 -1.15 -5.29 17.28
CA ASP A 67 0.01 -5.24 16.39
C ASP A 67 -0.34 -5.96 15.09
N VAL A 68 -0.42 -5.22 13.98
CA VAL A 68 -0.78 -5.75 12.66
C VAL A 68 0.46 -6.07 11.85
N SER A 69 0.44 -7.20 11.16
CA SER A 69 1.47 -7.62 10.22
C SER A 69 0.87 -8.07 8.88
N VAL A 70 1.56 -7.78 7.78
CA VAL A 70 1.24 -8.23 6.43
C VAL A 70 2.44 -9.01 5.90
N GLY A 71 2.23 -10.25 5.47
CA GLY A 71 3.34 -11.13 5.04
C GLY A 71 4.42 -11.34 6.09
N GLY A 72 4.07 -11.27 7.38
CA GLY A 72 5.01 -11.35 8.51
C GLY A 72 5.80 -10.07 8.80
N THR A 73 5.59 -8.99 8.03
CA THR A 73 6.20 -7.68 8.28
C THR A 73 5.25 -6.81 9.10
N ALA A 74 5.74 -6.24 10.20
CA ALA A 74 4.96 -5.35 11.04
C ALA A 74 4.55 -4.08 10.26
N VAL A 75 3.24 -3.79 10.28
CA VAL A 75 2.64 -2.62 9.60
C VAL A 75 2.43 -1.48 10.58
N GLY A 76 1.95 -1.79 11.79
CA GLY A 76 1.66 -0.78 12.80
C GLY A 76 0.98 -1.36 14.03
N SER A 77 0.86 -0.52 15.06
CA SER A 77 0.19 -0.86 16.31
C SER A 77 -0.82 0.22 16.67
N PHE A 78 -1.99 -0.19 17.18
CA PHE A 78 -3.02 0.71 17.68
C PHE A 78 -3.72 0.12 18.90
N SER A 79 -4.18 0.98 19.81
CA SER A 79 -5.03 0.57 20.93
C SER A 79 -6.47 0.36 20.44
N GLY A 80 -7.05 -0.82 20.61
CA GLY A 80 -8.38 -1.18 20.06
C GLY A 80 -9.47 -0.17 20.41
N TYR A 81 -10.39 0.09 19.48
CA TYR A 81 -11.56 0.96 19.65
C TYR A 81 -12.72 0.51 18.76
N HIS A 82 -13.96 0.66 19.23
CA HIS A 82 -15.20 0.37 18.50
C HIS A 82 -16.05 1.63 18.36
N PHE A 83 -16.50 1.93 17.14
CA PHE A 83 -17.58 2.89 16.90
C PHE A 83 -18.77 2.18 16.27
N SER A 84 -19.91 2.20 16.95
CA SER A 84 -21.20 1.86 16.35
C SER A 84 -21.72 3.08 15.58
N GLY A 85 -21.50 3.07 14.28
CA GLY A 85 -21.98 4.11 13.37
C GLY A 85 -21.32 3.94 12.02
N GLU A 86 -22.06 4.25 10.97
CA GLU A 86 -21.71 4.06 9.57
C GLU A 86 -20.48 4.92 9.21
N GLN A 87 -19.29 4.46 9.60
CA GLN A 87 -18.04 5.10 9.23
C GLN A 87 -17.02 4.06 8.76
N VAL A 88 -16.96 4.03 7.44
CA VAL A 88 -15.95 3.38 6.59
C VAL A 88 -14.56 3.86 7.01
N CYS A 89 -13.66 2.93 7.35
CA CYS A 89 -12.20 3.09 7.37
C CYS A 89 -11.58 4.31 8.08
N GLY A 90 -12.26 4.92 9.06
CA GLY A 90 -11.90 6.28 9.51
C GLY A 90 -11.95 6.51 11.02
N THR A 91 -11.30 5.66 11.83
CA THR A 91 -11.04 5.98 13.24
C THR A 91 -9.64 6.57 13.43
N ASP A 92 -9.39 7.17 14.58
CA ASP A 92 -8.09 7.72 15.01
C ASP A 92 -7.07 6.62 15.40
N ARG A 93 -7.57 5.41 15.67
CA ARG A 93 -6.80 4.26 16.15
C ARG A 93 -6.82 3.14 15.11
N ILE A 94 -5.97 3.31 14.11
CA ILE A 94 -5.84 2.40 12.96
C ILE A 94 -4.38 2.05 12.70
N ALA A 95 -4.18 0.94 11.98
CA ALA A 95 -2.95 0.73 11.22
C ALA A 95 -3.25 0.87 9.73
N ILE A 96 -2.30 1.39 8.97
CA ILE A 96 -2.45 1.61 7.52
C ILE A 96 -1.37 0.82 6.79
N TYR A 97 -1.78 0.01 5.81
CA TYR A 97 -0.90 -0.63 4.85
C TYR A 97 -1.12 -0.03 3.46
N LYS A 98 -0.04 0.51 2.86
CA LYS A 98 -0.04 0.88 1.45
C LYS A 98 0.31 -0.36 0.63
N THR A 99 -0.61 -0.81 -0.22
CA THR A 99 -0.32 -1.91 -1.12
C THR A 99 0.79 -1.52 -2.08
N GLN A 100 1.45 -2.52 -2.63
CA GLN A 100 2.30 -2.38 -3.79
C GLN A 100 1.53 -3.00 -4.96
N GLY A 101 0.24 -2.68 -5.13
CA GLY A 101 -0.55 -3.20 -6.25
C GLY A 101 -0.98 -4.67 -6.14
N GLU A 102 -0.85 -5.30 -4.97
CA GLU A 102 -1.51 -6.58 -4.72
C GLU A 102 -3.03 -6.41 -4.88
N THR A 103 -3.70 -7.44 -5.41
CA THR A 103 -5.17 -7.51 -5.51
C THR A 103 -5.79 -8.20 -4.29
N SER A 104 -4.97 -8.76 -3.42
CA SER A 104 -5.37 -9.42 -2.18
C SER A 104 -4.24 -9.31 -1.16
N VAL A 105 -4.58 -8.94 0.08
CA VAL A 105 -3.63 -8.80 1.18
C VAL A 105 -4.04 -9.73 2.32
N SER A 106 -3.17 -10.68 2.65
CA SER A 106 -3.29 -11.50 3.86
C SER A 106 -2.56 -10.84 5.02
N TRP A 107 -3.22 -10.80 6.17
CA TRP A 107 -2.76 -10.11 7.36
C TRP A 107 -2.95 -10.97 8.61
N THR A 108 -2.14 -10.68 9.61
CA THR A 108 -2.27 -11.20 10.97
C THR A 108 -2.25 -10.03 11.95
N ALA A 109 -2.87 -10.21 13.10
CA ALA A 109 -2.89 -9.24 14.18
C ALA A 109 -2.66 -9.97 15.50
N THR A 110 -1.74 -9.47 16.31
CA THR A 110 -1.59 -9.86 17.72
C THR A 110 -2.37 -8.88 18.56
N ILE A 111 -3.32 -9.39 19.35
CA ILE A 111 -4.16 -8.59 20.24
C ILE A 111 -3.57 -8.75 21.65
N ASN A 112 -2.88 -7.72 22.13
CA ASN A 112 -2.33 -7.67 23.46
C ASN A 112 -3.39 -7.12 24.43
N LEU A 113 -3.53 -7.79 25.57
CA LEU A 113 -4.49 -7.46 26.61
C LEU A 113 -3.78 -6.99 27.87
N PHE A 114 -4.44 -6.14 28.64
CA PHE A 114 -3.97 -5.82 29.98
C PHE A 114 -3.83 -7.12 30.80
N GLY A 115 -2.72 -7.24 31.53
CA GLY A 115 -2.36 -8.47 32.25
C GLY A 115 -1.46 -9.44 31.46
N GLY A 116 -1.01 -9.07 30.25
CA GLY A 116 0.00 -9.83 29.50
C GLY A 116 -0.54 -11.03 28.72
N VAL A 117 -1.87 -11.12 28.58
CA VAL A 117 -2.52 -12.15 27.76
C VAL A 117 -2.54 -11.68 26.30
N THR A 118 -2.30 -12.59 25.37
CA THR A 118 -2.36 -12.32 23.93
C THR A 118 -3.39 -13.19 23.23
N SER A 119 -4.11 -12.61 22.28
CA SER A 119 -4.92 -13.33 21.30
C SER A 119 -4.42 -13.01 19.89
N SER A 120 -4.93 -13.70 18.88
CA SER A 120 -4.56 -13.46 17.48
C SER A 120 -5.78 -13.46 16.58
N SER A 121 -5.78 -12.59 15.58
CA SER A 121 -6.74 -12.59 14.48
C SER A 121 -5.98 -12.57 13.15
N SER A 122 -6.60 -13.07 12.09
CA SER A 122 -6.04 -13.02 10.74
C SER A 122 -7.15 -12.94 9.71
N GLY A 123 -6.82 -12.46 8.53
CA GLY A 123 -7.76 -12.42 7.43
C GLY A 123 -7.10 -12.14 6.10
N THR A 124 -7.93 -12.05 5.07
CA THR A 124 -7.53 -11.66 3.73
C THR A 124 -8.50 -10.60 3.23
N VAL A 125 -7.98 -9.55 2.61
CA VAL A 125 -8.78 -8.44 2.08
C VAL A 125 -8.55 -8.30 0.59
N ASP A 126 -9.64 -8.20 -0.17
CA ASP A 126 -9.59 -7.84 -1.58
C ASP A 126 -9.31 -6.33 -1.73
N THR A 127 -8.17 -6.00 -2.32
CA THR A 127 -7.69 -4.62 -2.47
C THR A 127 -8.03 -4.01 -3.83
N ARG A 128 -8.84 -4.70 -4.64
CA ARG A 128 -9.46 -4.14 -5.86
C ARG A 128 -10.62 -3.20 -5.54
N VAL A 129 -11.16 -3.29 -4.33
CA VAL A 129 -12.16 -2.35 -3.83
C VAL A 129 -11.48 -1.03 -3.49
N ASN A 130 -12.13 0.12 -3.76
CA ASN A 130 -11.58 1.42 -3.40
C ASN A 130 -11.56 1.58 -1.87
N GLN A 131 -10.38 1.83 -1.30
CA GLN A 131 -10.16 2.01 0.15
C GLN A 131 -10.73 0.86 1.00
N PRO A 132 -10.18 -0.36 0.86
CA PRO A 132 -10.66 -1.51 1.59
C PRO A 132 -10.31 -1.41 3.08
N CYS A 133 -11.11 -2.11 3.87
CA CYS A 133 -11.01 -2.17 5.32
C CYS A 133 -10.80 -3.61 5.77
N ALA A 134 -9.89 -3.82 6.73
CA ALA A 134 -9.76 -5.07 7.48
C ALA A 134 -10.25 -4.88 8.91
N ILE A 135 -11.26 -5.65 9.29
CA ILE A 135 -11.70 -5.76 10.67
C ILE A 135 -10.80 -6.76 11.37
N VAL A 136 -10.09 -6.32 12.41
CA VAL A 136 -9.48 -7.20 13.39
C VAL A 136 -10.59 -7.68 14.31
N HIS A 137 -11.08 -8.89 14.06
CA HIS A 137 -12.09 -9.50 14.91
C HIS A 137 -11.49 -9.82 16.27
N THR A 138 -12.01 -9.16 17.28
CA THR A 138 -11.53 -9.29 18.66
C THR A 138 -12.47 -10.16 19.49
N LEU A 139 -13.67 -10.45 19.01
CA LEU A 139 -14.59 -11.39 19.64
C LEU A 139 -14.46 -12.78 18.97
N PRO A 140 -14.50 -13.89 19.74
CA PRO A 140 -14.63 -15.23 19.17
C PRO A 140 -15.96 -15.46 18.45
#